data_AF-A0AAD4BV64-F1
#
_entry.id   AF-A0AAD4BV64-F1
#
_cell.length_a   1.000
_cell.length_b   1.000
_cell.length_c   1.000
_cell.angle_alpha   90.00
_cell.angle_beta   90.00
_cell.angle_gamma   90.00
#
_symmetry.space_group_name_H-M   'P 1'
#
loop_
_entity.id
_entity.type
_entity.pdbx_description
1 polymer ?
#
loop_
_entity_poly.entity_id
_entity_poly.type
_entity_poly.pdbx_seq_one_letter_code
_entity_poly.pdbx_strand_id
1 'polypeptide(L)'
;MWPEHSAALPDIPNNATMLPDQTETLANAINQHQLQLRCWMHWHAGTGASHSVNSKTTKILSRLLQPNKQKKQPCEVYLKTYFKIRVQLEITKGMLITEMFEAESPEFKAEVQRISDQQIKDNRKHGKGVEGMARVQPDDNESDINDDVKTNPVILHNNIQQCGPVLQHMIDHFSHKTQWMLTILMGGPNPLDPKGGNVITSLHSGRMKNGHDFSQLYPKFNSEVVDAFGEFLSCACSKFAITIYNLNLTNDLK
;
A
#
# COMPACT_ATOMS: atom_id res chain seq x y z
N MET A 1 -33.25 21.51 -20.95
CA MET A 1 -32.68 21.20 -22.28
C MET A 1 -31.37 20.46 -22.01
N TRP A 2 -31.21 19.25 -22.54
CA TRP A 2 -30.04 18.42 -22.29
C TRP A 2 -28.89 18.87 -23.20
N PRO A 3 -27.72 19.24 -22.66
CA PRO A 3 -26.59 19.74 -23.48
C PRO A 3 -26.10 18.72 -24.52
N GLU A 4 -26.30 17.43 -24.26
CA GLU A 4 -25.95 16.32 -25.15
C GLU A 4 -26.76 16.33 -26.44
N HIS A 5 -28.02 16.80 -26.41
CA HIS A 5 -28.85 16.91 -27.60
C HIS A 5 -28.30 17.96 -28.56
N SER A 6 -27.98 19.17 -28.05
CA SER A 6 -27.41 20.25 -28.88
C SER A 6 -26.03 19.91 -29.43
N ALA A 7 -25.25 19.09 -28.72
CA ALA A 7 -23.92 18.66 -29.14
C ALA A 7 -23.97 17.53 -30.19
N ALA A 8 -24.84 16.53 -30.00
CA ALA A 8 -24.93 15.38 -30.88
C ALA A 8 -25.77 15.65 -32.14
N LEU A 9 -26.79 16.52 -32.04
CA LEU A 9 -27.79 16.75 -33.09
C LEU A 9 -28.10 18.26 -33.21
N PRO A 10 -27.14 19.09 -33.70
CA PRO A 10 -27.29 20.54 -33.72
C PRO A 10 -28.40 21.04 -34.64
N ASP A 11 -28.74 20.28 -35.68
CA ASP A 11 -29.66 20.69 -36.73
C ASP A 11 -31.13 20.29 -36.47
N ILE A 12 -31.40 19.57 -35.39
CA ILE A 12 -32.73 19.01 -35.11
C ILE A 12 -33.41 19.83 -34.00
N PRO A 13 -34.58 20.43 -34.27
CA PRO A 13 -35.35 21.11 -33.23
C PRO A 13 -35.77 20.11 -32.13
N ASN A 14 -35.67 20.51 -30.87
CA ASN A 14 -35.97 19.66 -29.70
C ASN A 14 -37.39 19.02 -29.69
N ASN A 15 -38.32 19.53 -30.51
CA ASN A 15 -39.70 19.06 -30.57
C ASN A 15 -39.96 18.15 -31.80
N ALA A 16 -38.96 17.88 -32.63
CA ALA A 16 -39.11 17.03 -33.81
C ALA A 16 -39.12 15.55 -33.41
N THR A 17 -39.92 14.74 -34.12
CA THR A 17 -39.89 13.28 -33.97
C THR A 17 -38.54 12.75 -34.46
N MET A 18 -37.78 12.11 -33.57
CA MET A 18 -36.46 11.60 -33.89
C MET A 18 -36.53 10.32 -34.72
N LEU A 19 -35.63 10.19 -35.70
CA LEU A 19 -35.41 8.95 -36.40
C LEU A 19 -34.70 7.92 -35.48
N PRO A 20 -34.83 6.61 -35.76
CA PRO A 20 -34.16 5.56 -34.98
C PRO A 20 -32.65 5.80 -34.82
N ASP A 21 -31.94 6.11 -35.90
CA ASP A 21 -30.49 6.33 -35.89
C ASP A 21 -30.07 7.55 -35.05
N GLN A 22 -30.91 8.58 -35.01
CA GLN A 22 -30.70 9.78 -34.21
C GLN A 22 -30.90 9.48 -32.71
N THR A 23 -31.84 8.59 -32.41
CA THR A 23 -32.10 8.13 -31.04
C THR A 23 -30.92 7.34 -30.50
N GLU A 24 -30.34 6.45 -31.31
CA GLU A 24 -29.14 5.70 -30.94
C GLU A 24 -27.93 6.61 -30.73
N THR A 25 -27.73 7.59 -31.63
CA THR A 25 -26.65 8.58 -31.51
C THR A 25 -26.77 9.39 -30.22
N LEU A 26 -27.98 9.86 -29.88
CA LEU A 26 -28.24 10.58 -28.65
C LEU A 26 -28.03 9.70 -27.40
N ALA A 27 -28.47 8.43 -27.43
CA ALA A 27 -28.25 7.50 -26.33
C ALA A 27 -26.76 7.25 -26.07
N ASN A 28 -25.97 7.11 -27.13
CA ASN A 28 -24.52 6.96 -27.02
C ASN A 28 -23.85 8.21 -26.45
N ALA A 29 -24.26 9.41 -26.88
CA ALA A 29 -23.74 10.67 -26.33
C ALA A 29 -24.07 10.82 -24.82
N ILE A 30 -25.29 10.46 -24.40
CA ILE A 30 -25.70 10.45 -22.99
C ILE A 30 -24.84 9.46 -22.19
N ASN A 31 -24.64 8.24 -22.69
CA ASN A 31 -23.81 7.24 -22.02
C ASN A 31 -22.35 7.71 -21.86
N GLN A 32 -21.78 8.35 -22.89
CA GLN A 32 -20.43 8.92 -22.81
C GLN A 32 -20.34 10.03 -21.77
N HIS A 33 -21.32 10.94 -21.72
CA HIS A 33 -21.31 12.01 -20.73
C HIS A 33 -21.48 11.47 -19.31
N GLN A 34 -22.36 10.48 -19.10
CA GLN A 34 -22.48 9.81 -17.81
C GLN A 34 -21.17 9.14 -17.38
N LEU A 35 -20.44 8.52 -18.32
CA LEU A 35 -19.12 7.95 -18.05
C LEU A 35 -18.11 9.03 -17.67
N GLN A 36 -18.08 10.16 -18.38
CA GLN A 36 -17.24 11.31 -18.06
C GLN A 36 -17.55 11.86 -16.67
N LEU A 37 -18.82 12.02 -16.30
CA LEU A 37 -19.24 12.46 -14.98
C LEU A 37 -18.86 11.47 -13.89
N ARG A 38 -19.01 10.16 -14.12
CA ARG A 38 -18.57 9.12 -13.17
C ARG A 38 -17.07 9.16 -12.97
N CYS A 39 -16.30 9.26 -14.06
CA CYS A 39 -14.86 9.46 -13.98
C CYS A 39 -14.57 10.73 -13.17
N TRP A 40 -15.10 11.88 -13.58
CA TRP A 40 -14.88 13.15 -12.90
C TRP A 40 -15.20 13.10 -11.41
N MET A 41 -16.36 12.56 -11.03
CA MET A 41 -16.73 12.36 -9.62
C MET A 41 -15.78 11.39 -8.92
N HIS A 42 -15.32 10.32 -9.57
CA HIS A 42 -14.32 9.41 -9.01
C HIS A 42 -12.97 10.12 -8.78
N TRP A 43 -12.53 10.97 -9.70
CA TRP A 43 -11.32 11.80 -9.55
C TRP A 43 -11.48 12.84 -8.44
N HIS A 44 -12.68 13.41 -8.25
CA HIS A 44 -12.90 14.54 -7.34
C HIS A 44 -13.48 14.18 -5.96
N ALA A 45 -14.07 13.00 -5.79
CA ALA A 45 -14.61 12.55 -4.49
C ALA A 45 -13.53 12.34 -3.42
N GLY A 46 -12.23 12.38 -3.77
CA GLY A 46 -11.11 12.21 -2.84
C GLY A 46 -10.07 13.34 -2.79
N THR A 47 -10.22 14.42 -3.58
CA THR A 47 -9.11 15.36 -3.87
C THR A 47 -8.75 16.35 -2.75
N GLY A 48 -9.57 16.54 -1.70
CA GLY A 48 -9.33 17.59 -0.71
C GLY A 48 -8.41 17.21 0.46
N ALA A 49 -8.59 16.03 1.04
CA ALA A 49 -7.87 15.60 2.25
C ALA A 49 -6.90 14.43 1.99
N SER A 50 -7.28 13.50 1.11
CA SER A 50 -6.56 12.24 0.93
C SER A 50 -5.26 12.38 0.15
N HIS A 51 -5.10 13.37 -0.73
CA HIS A 51 -3.83 13.57 -1.45
C HIS A 51 -2.65 13.90 -0.53
N SER A 52 -2.87 14.69 0.54
CA SER A 52 -1.81 15.01 1.49
C SER A 52 -1.40 13.79 2.33
N VAL A 53 -2.38 12.95 2.69
CA VAL A 53 -2.17 11.71 3.44
C VAL A 53 -1.44 10.68 2.57
N ASN A 54 -1.88 10.50 1.32
CA ASN A 54 -1.27 9.57 0.38
C ASN A 54 0.18 9.96 0.03
N SER A 55 0.49 11.26 -0.03
CA SER A 55 1.87 11.74 -0.21
C SER A 55 2.80 11.37 0.96
N LYS A 56 2.30 11.45 2.20
CA LYS A 56 3.09 11.03 3.37
C LYS A 56 3.29 9.53 3.39
N THR A 57 2.24 8.75 3.15
CA THR A 57 2.30 7.28 3.12
C THR A 57 3.25 6.78 2.04
N THR A 58 3.18 7.32 0.82
CA THR A 58 4.09 6.94 -0.27
C THR A 58 5.54 7.33 0.02
N LYS A 59 5.80 8.45 0.71
CA LYS A 59 7.16 8.81 1.16
C LYS A 59 7.69 7.85 2.23
N ILE A 60 6.86 7.44 3.19
CA ILE A 60 7.23 6.45 4.22
C ILE A 60 7.54 5.12 3.54
N LEU A 61 6.66 4.63 2.66
CA LEU A 61 6.91 3.41 1.90
C LEU A 61 8.16 3.51 1.04
N SER A 62 8.36 4.63 0.34
CA SER A 62 9.57 4.84 -0.46
C SER A 62 10.83 4.77 0.40
N ARG A 63 10.78 5.22 1.66
CA ARG A 63 11.91 5.11 2.59
C ARG A 63 12.12 3.67 3.07
N LEU A 64 11.04 2.93 3.35
CA LEU A 64 11.09 1.52 3.74
C LEU A 64 11.58 0.61 2.60
N LEU A 65 11.22 0.96 1.36
CA LEU A 65 11.62 0.25 0.15
C LEU A 65 13.02 0.61 -0.35
N GLN A 66 13.56 1.76 0.06
CA GLN A 66 14.96 2.02 -0.20
C GLN A 66 15.75 0.94 0.55
N PRO A 67 16.73 0.28 -0.11
CA PRO A 67 17.58 -0.67 0.57
C PRO A 67 18.12 0.04 1.79
N ASN A 68 17.78 -0.48 2.96
CA ASN A 68 18.11 0.15 4.22
C ASN A 68 19.59 0.52 4.13
N LYS A 69 19.88 1.83 4.11
CA LYS A 69 21.26 2.31 4.20
C LYS A 69 21.70 2.07 5.63
N GLN A 70 21.77 0.79 6.02
CA GLN A 70 22.36 0.38 7.26
C GLN A 70 23.74 1.02 7.29
N LYS A 71 24.09 1.56 8.45
CA LYS A 71 25.45 2.04 8.67
C LYS A 71 26.35 0.86 8.38
N LYS A 72 27.21 1.03 7.37
CA LYS A 72 28.15 -0.02 7.01
C LYS A 72 29.01 -0.34 8.22
N GLN A 73 29.12 -1.61 8.55
CA GLN A 73 30.02 -2.02 9.62
C GLN A 73 31.48 -1.74 9.20
N PRO A 74 32.40 -1.51 10.15
CA PRO A 74 33.80 -1.26 9.83
C PRO A 74 34.42 -2.32 8.90
N CYS A 75 34.07 -3.61 9.09
CA CYS A 75 34.51 -4.69 8.21
C CYS A 75 33.98 -4.57 6.77
N GLU A 76 32.76 -4.07 6.56
CA GLU A 76 32.21 -3.82 5.22
C GLU A 76 32.87 -2.61 4.55
N VAL A 77 33.22 -1.59 5.34
CA VAL A 77 34.00 -0.43 4.87
C VAL A 77 35.41 -0.88 4.49
N TYR A 78 36.05 -1.71 5.31
CA TYR A 78 37.34 -2.35 5.02
C TYR A 78 37.27 -3.15 3.72
N LEU A 79 36.30 -4.06 3.62
CA LEU A 79 36.09 -4.88 2.43
C LEU A 79 35.94 -3.99 1.20
N LYS A 80 35.05 -3.00 1.22
CA LYS A 80 34.81 -2.13 0.06
C LYS A 80 36.04 -1.31 -0.34
N THR A 81 36.80 -0.81 0.63
CA THR A 81 37.90 0.14 0.40
C THR A 81 39.17 -0.59 -0.02
N TYR A 82 39.44 -1.76 0.57
CA TYR A 82 40.70 -2.48 0.41
C TYR A 82 40.55 -3.82 -0.32
N PHE A 83 39.39 -4.09 -0.94
CA PHE A 83 39.10 -5.35 -1.63
C PHE A 83 40.23 -5.76 -2.58
N LYS A 84 40.55 -4.87 -3.51
CA LYS A 84 41.47 -5.14 -4.62
C LYS A 84 42.93 -5.26 -4.19
N ILE A 85 43.32 -4.56 -3.11
CA ILE A 85 44.72 -4.45 -2.69
C ILE A 85 45.07 -5.52 -1.66
N ARG A 86 44.11 -5.92 -0.80
CA ARG A 86 44.37 -6.80 0.35
C ARG A 86 43.46 -8.02 0.38
N VAL A 87 42.16 -7.79 0.34
CA VAL A 87 41.19 -8.87 0.60
C VAL A 87 41.21 -9.95 -0.48
N GLN A 88 41.35 -9.57 -1.75
CA GLN A 88 41.40 -10.53 -2.85
C GLN A 88 42.61 -11.49 -2.77
N LEU A 89 43.75 -11.03 -2.25
CA LEU A 89 44.97 -11.84 -2.11
C LEU A 89 44.82 -12.89 -0.99
N GLU A 90 44.16 -12.53 0.10
CA GLU A 90 44.04 -13.39 1.29
C GLU A 90 42.79 -14.29 1.26
N ILE A 91 41.70 -13.92 0.57
CA ILE A 91 40.56 -14.82 0.33
C ILE A 91 41.02 -16.09 -0.40
N THR A 92 42.03 -15.96 -1.28
CA THR A 92 42.63 -17.11 -1.98
C THR A 92 43.30 -18.10 -1.01
N LYS A 93 43.61 -17.68 0.22
CA LYS A 93 44.17 -18.51 1.30
C LYS A 93 43.10 -19.04 2.27
N GLY A 94 41.81 -18.75 2.04
CA GLY A 94 40.69 -19.30 2.81
C GLY A 94 40.37 -18.60 4.13
N MET A 95 40.94 -17.41 4.41
CA MET A 95 40.61 -16.65 5.63
C MET A 95 39.24 -15.97 5.55
N LEU A 96 38.54 -15.89 6.69
CA LEU A 96 37.31 -15.11 6.81
C LEU A 96 37.63 -13.61 6.90
N ILE A 97 36.81 -12.77 6.27
CA ILE A 97 37.00 -11.30 6.21
C ILE A 97 37.05 -10.67 7.62
N THR A 98 36.30 -11.20 8.57
CA THR A 98 36.30 -10.76 9.97
C THR A 98 37.63 -11.04 10.65
N GLU A 99 38.20 -12.23 10.44
CA GLU A 99 39.51 -12.60 11.00
C GLU A 99 40.63 -11.76 10.40
N MET A 100 40.56 -11.49 9.09
CA MET A 100 41.48 -10.59 8.43
C MET A 100 41.44 -9.19 9.04
N PHE A 101 40.24 -8.63 9.23
CA PHE A 101 40.10 -7.31 9.84
C PHE A 101 40.61 -7.31 11.28
N GLU A 102 40.35 -8.37 12.05
CA GLU A 102 40.84 -8.44 13.43
C GLU A 102 42.35 -8.57 13.56
N ALA A 103 43.02 -9.18 12.57
CA ALA A 103 44.48 -9.29 12.52
C ALA A 103 45.19 -7.98 12.09
N GLU A 104 44.46 -6.98 11.59
CA GLU A 104 45.05 -5.70 11.17
C GLU A 104 45.52 -4.85 12.37
N SER A 105 46.47 -3.94 12.09
CA SER A 105 47.04 -3.08 13.13
C SER A 105 46.00 -2.12 13.74
N PRO A 106 46.17 -1.71 15.01
CA PRO A 106 45.26 -0.76 15.66
C PRO A 106 45.12 0.57 14.91
N GLU A 107 46.21 1.07 14.32
CA GLU A 107 46.24 2.31 13.54
C GLU A 107 45.39 2.19 12.28
N PHE A 108 45.45 1.02 11.63
CA PHE A 108 44.66 0.75 10.44
C PHE A 108 43.17 0.60 10.76
N LYS A 109 42.82 -0.11 11.85
CA LYS A 109 41.43 -0.18 12.34
C LYS A 109 40.88 1.22 12.65
N ALA A 110 41.70 2.09 13.26
CA ALA A 110 41.32 3.48 13.54
C ALA A 110 41.08 4.28 12.24
N GLU A 111 41.87 4.08 11.19
CA GLU A 111 41.66 4.73 9.89
C GLU A 111 40.37 4.24 9.21
N VAL A 112 40.10 2.93 9.23
CA VAL A 112 38.82 2.38 8.72
C VAL A 112 37.63 2.96 9.47
N GLN A 113 37.74 3.08 10.80
CA GLN A 113 36.70 3.70 11.62
C GLN A 113 36.51 5.18 11.24
N ARG A 114 37.60 5.93 11.05
CA ARG A 114 37.55 7.34 10.63
C ARG A 114 36.89 7.51 9.25
N ILE A 115 37.18 6.62 8.30
CA ILE A 115 36.53 6.61 6.98
C ILE A 115 35.03 6.32 7.13
N SER A 116 34.65 5.34 7.96
CA SER A 116 33.25 5.04 8.26
C SER A 116 32.51 6.24 8.85
N ASP A 117 33.10 6.88 9.86
CA ASP A 117 32.55 8.07 10.52
C ASP A 117 32.41 9.25 9.55
N GLN A 118 33.39 9.43 8.66
CA GLN A 118 33.36 10.46 7.62
C GLN A 118 32.22 10.20 6.61
N GLN A 119 32.06 8.95 6.16
CA GLN A 119 30.94 8.56 5.29
C GLN A 119 29.58 8.80 5.96
N ILE A 120 29.47 8.54 7.27
CA ILE A 120 28.24 8.84 8.04
C ILE A 120 27.98 10.36 8.08
N LYS A 121 29.02 11.17 8.32
CA LYS A 121 28.90 12.64 8.34
C LYS A 121 28.48 13.18 6.97
N ASP A 122 29.08 12.69 5.89
CA ASP A 122 28.78 13.15 4.54
C ASP A 122 27.37 12.71 4.10
N ASN A 123 26.95 11.49 4.42
CA ASN A 123 25.58 11.03 4.19
C ASN A 123 24.55 11.90 4.95
N ARG A 124 24.87 12.34 6.18
CA ARG A 124 24.01 13.27 6.95
C ARG A 124 23.95 14.66 6.31
N LYS A 125 25.06 15.18 5.80
CA LYS A 125 25.10 16.49 5.13
C LYS A 125 24.28 16.48 3.84
N HIS A 126 24.40 15.43 3.03
CA HIS A 126 23.64 15.30 1.78
C HIS A 126 22.17 14.93 2.01
N GLY A 127 21.83 14.24 3.11
CA GLY A 127 20.44 13.92 3.48
C GLY A 127 19.64 15.10 4.04
N LYS A 128 20.30 16.10 4.62
CA LYS A 128 19.64 17.26 5.25
C LYS A 128 18.91 18.20 4.30
N GLY A 129 19.05 18.06 2.98
CA GLY A 129 18.32 18.84 1.99
C GLY A 129 16.81 18.52 1.91
N VAL A 130 16.35 17.40 2.49
CA VAL A 130 14.95 16.93 2.37
C VAL A 130 14.28 16.72 3.75
N GLU A 131 15.01 16.86 4.85
CA GLU A 131 14.53 16.57 6.23
C GLU A 131 14.04 17.80 7.01
N GLY A 132 13.95 18.98 6.38
CA GLY A 132 13.41 20.19 7.02
C GLY A 132 11.89 20.16 7.32
N MET A 133 11.18 19.09 6.96
CA MET A 133 9.77 18.90 7.28
C MET A 133 9.57 17.53 7.92
N ALA A 134 8.96 17.53 9.11
CA ALA A 134 8.51 16.36 9.86
C ALA A 134 9.59 15.63 10.69
N ARG A 135 10.18 16.34 11.66
CA ARG A 135 10.40 15.74 12.98
C ARG A 135 9.01 15.57 13.62
N VAL A 136 8.30 14.52 13.23
CA VAL A 136 7.17 14.02 14.02
C VAL A 136 7.80 13.58 15.33
N GLN A 137 7.65 14.39 16.37
CA GLN A 137 7.93 13.89 17.71
C GLN A 137 7.00 12.70 17.90
N PRO A 138 7.49 11.52 18.30
CA PRO A 138 6.58 10.52 18.85
C PRO A 138 5.83 11.23 19.98
N ASP A 139 4.53 11.36 19.81
CA ASP A 139 3.68 11.82 20.89
C ASP A 139 3.75 10.69 21.91
N ASP A 140 4.57 10.85 22.95
CA ASP A 140 4.78 9.88 24.04
C ASP A 140 3.49 9.68 24.89
N ASN A 141 2.34 10.15 24.39
CA ASN A 141 1.00 9.72 24.79
C ASN A 141 0.59 8.42 24.09
N GLU A 142 1.49 7.43 23.97
CA GLU A 142 1.08 6.03 23.98
C GLU A 142 0.64 5.67 25.40
N SER A 143 -0.43 6.32 25.86
CA SER A 143 -1.19 5.86 27.02
C SER A 143 -1.65 4.45 26.72
N ASP A 144 -1.36 3.53 27.64
CA ASP A 144 -1.92 2.17 27.74
C ASP A 144 -3.15 2.00 26.87
N ILE A 145 -3.01 1.27 25.76
CA ILE A 145 -4.12 0.70 25.01
C ILE A 145 -4.70 -0.39 25.92
N ASN A 146 -5.34 0.03 27.00
CA ASN A 146 -6.16 -0.82 27.81
C ASN A 146 -7.45 -1.05 27.02
N ASP A 147 -7.52 -2.30 26.58
CA ASP A 147 -8.65 -3.04 26.05
C ASP A 147 -10.05 -2.53 26.43
N ASP A 148 -10.94 -2.64 25.44
CA ASP A 148 -12.40 -2.68 25.55
C ASP A 148 -13.19 -1.36 25.42
N VAL A 149 -12.62 -0.34 24.75
CA VAL A 149 -13.48 0.72 24.19
C VAL A 149 -14.23 0.15 22.99
N LYS A 150 -15.46 -0.29 23.24
CA LYS A 150 -16.47 -0.74 22.27
C LYS A 150 -16.56 0.27 21.12
N THR A 151 -15.75 0.07 20.08
CA THR A 151 -15.58 1.05 19.01
C THR A 151 -16.88 1.11 18.23
N ASN A 152 -17.38 2.34 17.99
CA ASN A 152 -18.63 2.55 17.27
C ASN A 152 -18.57 1.83 15.90
N PRO A 153 -19.55 0.96 15.58
CA PRO A 153 -19.54 0.15 14.35
C PRO A 153 -19.50 1.01 13.07
N VAL A 154 -20.03 2.24 13.11
CA VAL A 154 -19.95 3.20 11.99
C VAL A 154 -18.51 3.66 11.76
N ILE A 155 -17.77 3.93 12.84
CA ILE A 155 -16.35 4.32 12.76
C ILE A 155 -15.53 3.16 12.21
N LEU A 156 -15.76 1.93 12.71
CA LEU A 156 -15.10 0.73 12.19
C LEU A 156 -15.39 0.52 10.70
N HIS A 157 -16.65 0.66 10.29
CA HIS A 157 -17.04 0.54 8.88
C HIS A 157 -16.30 1.56 8.01
N ASN A 158 -16.28 2.82 8.43
CA ASN A 158 -15.57 3.88 7.70
C ASN A 158 -14.07 3.58 7.61
N ASN A 159 -13.44 3.11 8.70
CA ASN A 159 -12.03 2.74 8.70
C ASN A 159 -11.73 1.58 7.73
N ILE A 160 -12.59 0.56 7.69
CA ILE A 160 -12.49 -0.56 6.75
C ILE A 160 -12.60 -0.05 5.29
N GLN A 161 -13.55 0.85 5.02
CA GLN A 161 -13.71 1.46 3.70
C GLN A 161 -12.49 2.28 3.26
N GLN A 162 -11.82 2.97 4.19
CA GLN A 162 -10.60 3.72 3.90
C GLN A 162 -9.36 2.83 3.72
N CYS A 163 -9.36 1.62 4.31
CA CYS A 163 -8.25 0.69 4.21
C CYS A 163 -7.98 0.26 2.76
N GLY A 164 -9.03 0.00 1.97
CA GLY A 164 -8.94 -0.40 0.57
C GLY A 164 -8.11 0.55 -0.29
N PRO A 165 -8.49 1.83 -0.42
CA PRO A 165 -7.74 2.82 -1.19
C PRO A 165 -6.29 3.02 -0.70
N VAL A 166 -6.06 3.01 0.61
CA VAL A 166 -4.70 3.17 1.17
C VAL A 166 -3.82 1.98 0.79
N LEU A 167 -4.31 0.75 1.00
CA LEU A 167 -3.59 -0.46 0.63
C LEU A 167 -3.37 -0.54 -0.87
N GLN A 168 -4.35 -0.15 -1.69
CA GLN A 168 -4.22 -0.11 -3.15
C GLN A 168 -3.04 0.80 -3.55
N HIS A 169 -2.97 2.01 -3.00
CA HIS A 169 -1.83 2.90 -3.24
C HIS A 169 -0.49 2.30 -2.80
N MET A 170 -0.47 1.58 -1.67
CA MET A 170 0.73 0.90 -1.20
C MET A 170 1.17 -0.16 -2.22
N ILE A 171 0.29 -1.08 -2.60
CA ILE A 171 0.64 -2.17 -3.53
C ILE A 171 0.97 -1.67 -4.94
N ASP A 172 0.35 -0.58 -5.39
CA ASP A 172 0.71 0.10 -6.65
C ASP A 172 2.14 0.62 -6.60
N HIS A 173 2.52 1.23 -5.49
CA HIS A 173 3.89 1.67 -5.30
C HIS A 173 4.88 0.50 -5.26
N PHE A 174 4.56 -0.59 -4.56
CA PHE A 174 5.39 -1.80 -4.53
C PHE A 174 5.54 -2.39 -5.93
N SER A 175 4.43 -2.63 -6.63
CA SER A 175 4.40 -3.20 -7.97
C SER A 175 5.26 -2.37 -8.94
N HIS A 176 5.11 -1.04 -8.90
CA HIS A 176 5.91 -0.15 -9.75
C HIS A 176 7.42 -0.23 -9.44
N LYS A 177 7.80 -0.39 -8.18
CA LYS A 177 9.22 -0.45 -7.77
C LYS A 177 9.86 -1.81 -8.03
N THR A 178 9.15 -2.89 -7.80
CA THR A 178 9.69 -4.25 -7.90
C THR A 178 9.39 -4.92 -9.24
N GLN A 179 8.49 -4.36 -10.04
CA GLN A 179 7.90 -4.98 -11.23
C GLN A 179 7.13 -6.28 -10.90
N TRP A 180 6.70 -6.45 -9.66
CA TRP A 180 5.89 -7.60 -9.25
C TRP A 180 4.41 -7.35 -9.51
N MET A 181 3.67 -8.42 -9.75
CA MET A 181 2.21 -8.41 -9.70
C MET A 181 1.77 -8.88 -8.31
N LEU A 182 0.90 -8.11 -7.67
CA LEU A 182 0.45 -8.33 -6.30
C LEU A 182 -1.07 -8.43 -6.29
N THR A 183 -1.58 -9.37 -5.50
CA THR A 183 -3.01 -9.47 -5.19
C THR A 183 -3.15 -9.63 -3.69
N ILE A 184 -4.00 -8.80 -3.07
CA ILE A 184 -4.34 -8.90 -1.65
C ILE A 184 -5.83 -9.25 -1.56
N LEU A 185 -6.13 -10.28 -0.78
CA LEU A 185 -7.49 -10.60 -0.34
C LEU A 185 -7.61 -10.23 1.13
N MET A 186 -8.66 -9.51 1.46
CA MET A 186 -8.99 -9.17 2.83
C MET A 186 -10.49 -9.25 3.03
N GLY A 187 -10.91 -9.61 4.24
CA GLY A 187 -12.32 -9.69 4.54
C GLY A 187 -12.59 -10.01 6.01
N GLY A 188 -13.85 -9.86 6.39
CA GLY A 188 -14.32 -10.10 7.75
C GLY A 188 -15.79 -9.70 7.91
N PRO A 189 -16.35 -9.84 9.13
CA PRO A 189 -17.74 -9.51 9.38
C PRO A 189 -18.04 -8.04 9.09
N ASN A 190 -19.21 -7.75 8.51
CA ASN A 190 -19.64 -6.36 8.36
C ASN A 190 -20.00 -5.79 9.75
N PRO A 191 -19.32 -4.73 10.24
CA PRO A 191 -19.64 -4.16 11.55
C PRO A 191 -21.06 -3.57 11.63
N LEU A 192 -21.67 -3.21 10.49
CA LEU A 192 -23.04 -2.70 10.43
C LEU A 192 -24.09 -3.83 10.37
N ASP A 193 -23.70 -5.00 9.90
CA ASP A 193 -24.56 -6.18 9.84
C ASP A 193 -23.74 -7.45 10.12
N PRO A 194 -23.48 -7.76 11.41
CA PRO A 194 -22.69 -8.94 11.77
C PRO A 194 -23.34 -10.27 11.38
N LYS A 195 -24.63 -10.28 11.05
CA LYS A 195 -25.38 -11.48 10.62
C LYS A 195 -25.38 -11.64 9.10
N GLY A 196 -25.15 -10.56 8.35
CA GLY A 196 -25.11 -10.54 6.89
C GLY A 196 -23.91 -11.26 6.25
N GLY A 197 -23.07 -11.90 7.07
CA GLY A 197 -21.90 -12.64 6.61
C GLY A 197 -20.63 -11.79 6.51
N ASN A 198 -19.63 -12.35 5.85
CA ASN A 198 -18.34 -11.71 5.66
C ASN A 198 -18.33 -10.86 4.39
N VAL A 199 -17.72 -9.68 4.46
CA VAL A 199 -17.41 -8.84 3.30
C VAL A 199 -15.98 -9.17 2.88
N ILE A 200 -15.78 -9.42 1.58
CA ILE A 200 -14.46 -9.68 1.00
C ILE A 200 -14.14 -8.58 -0.02
N THR A 201 -12.92 -8.08 0.05
CA THR A 201 -12.35 -7.11 -0.88
C THR A 201 -11.07 -7.69 -1.46
N SER A 202 -10.96 -7.66 -2.79
CA SER A 202 -9.72 -7.99 -3.50
C SER A 202 -9.07 -6.71 -4.04
N LEU A 203 -7.76 -6.58 -3.84
CA LEU A 203 -6.95 -5.50 -4.39
C LEU A 203 -5.92 -6.11 -5.32
N HIS A 204 -5.70 -5.47 -6.48
CA HIS A 204 -4.81 -5.99 -7.51
C HIS A 204 -3.87 -4.88 -7.97
N SER A 205 -2.59 -5.22 -8.11
CA SER A 205 -1.60 -4.32 -8.66
C SER A 205 -0.57 -5.04 -9.51
N GLY A 206 0.01 -4.29 -10.45
CA GLY A 206 0.79 -4.83 -11.55
C GLY A 206 -0.12 -5.29 -12.68
N ARG A 207 0.18 -4.80 -13.89
CA ARG A 207 -0.52 -5.18 -15.11
C ARG A 207 0.44 -5.93 -16.01
N MET A 208 -0.05 -6.97 -16.67
CA MET A 208 0.70 -7.62 -17.73
C MET A 208 0.84 -6.69 -18.95
N LYS A 209 1.63 -7.08 -19.95
CA LYS A 209 1.84 -6.32 -21.19
C LYS A 209 0.53 -5.97 -21.93
N ASN A 210 -0.52 -6.76 -21.73
CA ASN A 210 -1.85 -6.55 -22.30
C ASN A 210 -2.77 -5.68 -21.42
N GLY A 211 -2.26 -5.14 -20.31
CA GLY A 211 -3.01 -4.30 -19.39
C GLY A 211 -3.92 -5.04 -18.40
N HIS A 212 -4.00 -6.38 -18.48
CA HIS A 212 -4.84 -7.17 -17.58
C HIS A 212 -4.17 -7.45 -16.23
N ASP A 213 -4.99 -7.52 -15.19
CA ASP A 213 -4.60 -7.99 -13.85
C ASP A 213 -4.89 -9.48 -13.65
N PHE A 214 -4.54 -10.02 -12.47
CA PHE A 214 -4.73 -11.43 -12.15
C PHE A 214 -6.20 -11.88 -12.19
N SER A 215 -7.13 -11.05 -11.69
CA SER A 215 -8.56 -11.38 -11.66
C SER A 215 -9.16 -11.49 -13.06
N GLN A 216 -8.65 -10.68 -14.00
CA GLN A 216 -9.10 -10.67 -15.39
C GLN A 216 -8.52 -11.84 -16.20
N LEU A 217 -7.29 -12.26 -15.87
CA LEU A 217 -6.61 -13.38 -16.53
C LEU A 217 -7.02 -14.74 -16.00
N TYR A 218 -7.58 -14.78 -14.80
CA TYR A 218 -8.12 -15.97 -14.18
C TYR A 218 -9.64 -15.86 -14.09
N PRO A 219 -10.40 -16.31 -15.12
CA PRO A 219 -11.86 -16.16 -15.17
C PRO A 219 -12.59 -16.75 -13.96
N LYS A 220 -11.96 -17.71 -13.29
CA LYS A 220 -12.48 -18.40 -12.11
C LYS A 220 -12.03 -17.76 -10.79
N PHE A 221 -11.42 -16.58 -10.82
CA PHE A 221 -10.91 -15.92 -9.61
C PHE A 221 -11.99 -15.77 -8.55
N ASN A 222 -13.18 -15.30 -8.93
CA ASN A 222 -14.28 -15.17 -7.99
C ASN A 222 -14.75 -16.53 -7.46
N SER A 223 -15.02 -17.49 -8.36
CA SER A 223 -15.62 -18.79 -7.98
C SER A 223 -14.68 -19.77 -7.27
N GLU A 224 -13.36 -19.64 -7.44
CA GLU A 224 -12.40 -20.59 -6.86
C GLU A 224 -11.49 -19.94 -5.81
N VAL A 225 -11.11 -18.67 -5.96
CA VAL A 225 -10.18 -18.00 -5.03
C VAL A 225 -10.94 -17.20 -3.98
N VAL A 226 -11.87 -16.33 -4.40
CA VAL A 226 -12.64 -15.49 -3.48
C VAL A 226 -13.57 -16.35 -2.64
N ASP A 227 -14.24 -17.34 -3.24
CA ASP A 227 -15.12 -18.27 -2.51
C ASP A 227 -14.35 -19.10 -1.48
N ALA A 228 -13.21 -19.70 -1.86
CA ALA A 228 -12.37 -20.45 -0.92
C ALA A 228 -11.87 -19.57 0.24
N PHE A 229 -11.54 -18.31 -0.03
CA PHE A 229 -11.20 -17.36 1.03
C PHE A 229 -12.40 -17.00 1.91
N GLY A 230 -13.60 -16.90 1.35
CA GLY A 230 -14.85 -16.70 2.09
C GLY A 230 -15.21 -17.87 3.00
N GLU A 231 -15.00 -19.11 2.54
CA GLU A 231 -15.14 -20.32 3.36
C GLU A 231 -14.15 -20.30 4.54
N PHE A 232 -12.89 -19.96 4.26
CA PHE A 232 -11.87 -19.76 5.29
C PHE A 232 -12.30 -18.73 6.34
N LEU A 233 -12.78 -17.55 5.91
CA LEU A 233 -13.27 -16.51 6.82
C LEU A 233 -14.48 -16.98 7.64
N SER A 234 -15.39 -17.74 7.04
CA SER A 234 -16.55 -18.29 7.76
C SER A 234 -16.12 -19.26 8.86
N CYS A 235 -15.09 -20.06 8.61
CA CYS A 235 -14.48 -20.96 9.62
C CYS A 235 -13.68 -20.19 10.68
N ALA A 236 -12.93 -19.15 10.30
CA ALA A 236 -12.10 -18.38 11.20
C ALA A 236 -12.94 -17.48 12.12
N CYS A 237 -13.88 -16.72 11.57
CA CYS A 237 -14.67 -15.73 12.31
C CYS A 237 -15.75 -16.36 13.20
N SER A 238 -16.28 -17.54 12.84
CA SER A 238 -17.23 -18.26 13.71
C SER A 238 -16.63 -18.64 15.06
N LYS A 239 -15.33 -18.95 15.10
CA LYS A 239 -14.60 -19.25 16.35
C LYS A 239 -14.47 -18.03 17.26
N PHE A 240 -14.31 -16.84 16.70
CA PHE A 240 -14.19 -15.60 17.49
C PHE A 240 -15.54 -15.13 18.04
N ALA A 241 -16.63 -15.33 17.30
CA ALA A 241 -17.97 -14.98 17.78
C ALA A 241 -18.33 -15.76 19.06
N ILE A 242 -18.03 -17.06 19.12
CA ILE A 242 -18.31 -17.92 20.28
C ILE A 242 -17.56 -17.42 21.53
N THR A 243 -16.32 -16.96 21.39
CA THR A 243 -15.51 -16.49 22.52
C THR A 243 -16.06 -15.17 23.11
N ILE A 244 -16.56 -14.25 22.27
CA ILE A 244 -17.13 -12.97 22.74
C ILE A 244 -18.47 -13.19 23.46
N TYR A 245 -19.30 -14.13 22.99
CA TYR A 245 -20.57 -14.43 23.69
C TYR A 245 -20.33 -15.08 25.06
N ASN A 246 -19.32 -15.94 25.19
CA ASN A 246 -19.02 -16.58 26.48
C ASN A 246 -18.43 -15.60 27.52
N LEU A 247 -17.69 -14.57 27.10
CA LEU A 247 -17.16 -13.54 27.99
C LEU A 247 -18.25 -12.61 28.54
N ASN A 248 -19.30 -12.32 27.76
CA ASN A 248 -20.41 -11.48 28.21
C ASN A 248 -21.34 -12.22 29.20
N LEU A 249 -21.55 -13.53 29.04
CA LEU A 249 -22.38 -14.32 29.95
C LEU A 249 -21.80 -14.48 31.36
N THR A 250 -20.48 -14.37 31.52
CA THR A 250 -19.82 -14.48 32.83
C THR A 250 -19.85 -13.19 33.66
N ASN A 251 -20.11 -12.04 33.05
CA ASN A 251 -20.13 -10.75 33.76
C ASN A 251 -21.52 -10.39 34.36
N ASP A 252 -22.60 -11.06 33.93
CA ASP A 252 -23.95 -10.84 34.47
C ASP A 252 -24.32 -11.76 35.66
N LEU A 253 -23.36 -12.55 36.17
CA LEU A 253 -23.55 -13.48 37.31
C LEU A 253 -22.81 -13.07 38.59
N LYS A 254 -22.46 -11.79 38.75
CA LYS A 254 -21.95 -11.18 39.99
C LYS A 254 -22.78 -9.96 40.36
#